data_AF-A0A6S7LSP7-F1
#
_entry.id   AF-A0A6S7LSP7-F1
#
_cell.length_a   1.000
_cell.length_b   1.000
_cell.length_c   1.000
_cell.angle_alpha   90.00
_cell.angle_beta   90.00
_cell.angle_gamma   90.00
#
_symmetry.space_group_name_H-M   'P 1'
#
loop_
_entity.id
_entity.type
_entity.pdbx_description
1 polymer ?
#
loop_
_entity_poly.entity_id
_entity_poly.type
_entity_poly.pdbx_seq_one_letter_code
_entity_poly.pdbx_strand_id
1 'polypeptide(L)'
;MEWTKEHDIFLLREMLASDIFHYRKGSPDRGRIWDEIADRLNATKDMVFHIKEKRSVRDRWILLKNKLKKNRREEEAASGIEVDEQDEKDILIEELTDQEETTKESIGSKEKADK
;
A
#
# COMPACT_ATOMS: atom_id res chain seq x y z
N MET A 1 5.82 17.54 -4.09
CA MET A 1 6.06 16.57 -5.17
C MET A 1 4.72 16.19 -5.76
N GLU A 2 4.63 16.06 -7.07
CA GLU A 2 3.47 15.49 -7.75
C GLU A 2 3.70 13.99 -7.99
N TRP A 3 2.74 13.16 -7.59
CA TRP A 3 2.82 11.71 -7.74
C TRP A 3 2.23 11.28 -9.09
N THR A 4 3.07 10.78 -9.97
CA THR A 4 2.63 10.18 -11.25
C THR A 4 2.30 8.69 -11.10
N LYS A 5 1.76 8.07 -12.16
CA LYS A 5 1.50 6.62 -12.18
C LYS A 5 2.79 5.81 -11.96
N GLU A 6 3.90 6.22 -12.55
CA GLU A 6 5.20 5.55 -12.37
C GLU A 6 5.69 5.66 -10.93
N HIS A 7 5.54 6.84 -10.29
CA HIS A 7 5.85 7.01 -8.87
C HIS A 7 5.01 6.10 -7.99
N ASP A 8 3.72 5.92 -8.32
CA ASP A 8 2.84 5.01 -7.58
C ASP A 8 3.32 3.56 -7.72
N ILE A 9 3.60 3.09 -8.94
CA ILE A 9 4.07 1.71 -9.18
C ILE A 9 5.37 1.45 -8.42
N PHE A 10 6.32 2.38 -8.48
CA PHE A 10 7.59 2.23 -7.79
C PHE A 10 7.41 2.22 -6.26
N LEU A 11 6.57 3.10 -5.71
CA LEU A 11 6.20 3.07 -4.30
C LEU A 11 5.63 1.70 -3.89
N LEU A 12 4.69 1.18 -4.68
CA LEU A 12 4.02 -0.08 -4.37
C LEU A 12 4.99 -1.27 -4.42
N ARG A 13 5.88 -1.31 -5.42
CA ARG A 13 6.95 -2.32 -5.51
C ARG A 13 7.89 -2.24 -4.30
N GLU A 14 8.28 -1.02 -3.90
CA GLU A 14 9.15 -0.81 -2.74
C GLU A 14 8.47 -1.25 -1.43
N MET A 15 7.16 -1.00 -1.30
CA MET A 15 6.37 -1.48 -0.16
C MET A 15 6.33 -3.01 -0.07
N LEU A 16 6.14 -3.69 -1.21
CA LEU A 16 6.20 -5.16 -1.28
C LEU A 16 7.59 -5.67 -0.91
N ALA A 17 8.65 -5.11 -1.50
CA ALA A 17 10.03 -5.51 -1.22
C ALA A 17 10.44 -5.29 0.25
N SER A 18 9.74 -4.39 0.95
CA SER A 18 9.99 -4.08 2.35
C SER A 18 9.15 -4.91 3.33
N ASP A 19 8.27 -5.79 2.82
CA ASP A 19 7.33 -6.61 3.60
C ASP A 19 6.59 -5.79 4.68
N ILE A 20 6.24 -4.54 4.37
CA ILE A 20 5.77 -3.58 5.39
C ILE A 20 4.55 -4.08 6.15
N PHE A 21 3.69 -4.85 5.47
CA PHE A 21 2.47 -5.35 6.05
C PHE A 21 2.66 -6.58 6.93
N HIS A 22 3.80 -7.26 6.89
CA HIS A 22 4.17 -8.31 7.84
C HIS A 22 4.20 -7.80 9.29
N TYR A 23 4.63 -6.56 9.50
CA TYR A 23 4.70 -5.94 10.82
C TYR A 23 3.32 -5.52 11.32
N ARG A 24 3.03 -5.67 12.62
CA ARG A 24 1.72 -5.28 13.20
C ARG A 24 1.40 -3.81 12.92
N LYS A 25 0.14 -3.52 12.58
CA LYS A 25 -0.35 -2.14 12.47
C LYS A 25 -0.13 -1.38 13.78
N GLY A 26 0.53 -0.22 13.70
CA GLY A 26 0.84 0.62 14.87
C GLY A 26 2.08 0.20 15.64
N SER A 27 2.77 -0.87 15.23
CA SER A 27 4.08 -1.21 15.80
C SER A 27 5.14 -0.15 15.45
N PRO A 28 6.12 0.08 16.34
CA PRO A 28 7.28 0.92 16.03
C PRO A 28 8.03 0.44 14.79
N ASP A 29 8.17 -0.89 14.62
CA ASP A 29 8.85 -1.49 13.46
C ASP A 29 8.16 -1.11 12.15
N ARG A 30 6.82 -1.23 12.07
CA ARG A 30 6.09 -0.78 10.87
C ARG A 30 6.30 0.72 10.61
N GLY A 31 6.39 1.54 11.66
CA GLY A 31 6.72 2.96 11.55
C GLY A 31 8.10 3.19 10.94
N ARG A 32 9.10 2.46 11.41
CA ARG A 32 10.46 2.51 10.88
C ARG A 32 10.53 2.08 9.42
N ILE A 33 9.82 1.02 9.02
CA ILE A 33 9.79 0.59 7.61
C ILE A 33 9.20 1.68 6.70
N TRP A 34 8.14 2.38 7.11
CA TRP A 34 7.63 3.53 6.35
C TRP A 34 8.70 4.61 6.15
N ASP A 35 9.48 4.89 7.20
CA ASP A 35 10.52 5.89 7.15
C ASP A 35 11.69 5.47 6.25
N GLU A 36 12.05 4.18 6.25
CA GLU A 36 13.08 3.61 5.40
C GLU A 36 12.65 3.57 3.93
N ILE A 37 11.37 3.27 3.64
CA ILE A 37 10.82 3.36 2.28
C ILE A 37 10.95 4.80 1.78
N ALA A 38 10.55 5.80 2.59
CA ALA A 38 10.68 7.21 2.19
C ALA A 38 12.13 7.59 1.87
N ASP A 39 13.09 7.11 2.66
CA ASP A 39 14.52 7.35 2.44
C ASP A 39 15.02 6.66 1.16
N ARG A 40 14.61 5.41 0.90
CA ARG A 40 14.97 4.66 -0.32
C ARG A 40 14.40 5.31 -1.58
N LEU A 41 13.13 5.71 -1.56
CA LEU A 41 12.49 6.42 -2.67
C LEU A 41 13.24 7.72 -3.02
N ASN A 42 13.70 8.47 -2.02
CA ASN A 42 14.47 9.69 -2.25
C ASN A 42 15.92 9.44 -2.70
N ALA A 43 16.49 8.27 -2.38
CA ALA A 43 17.85 7.90 -2.78
C ALA A 43 17.93 7.31 -4.20
N THR A 44 16.80 6.89 -4.76
CA THR A 44 16.71 6.34 -6.11
C THR A 44 17.14 7.35 -7.17
N LYS A 45 17.99 6.92 -8.11
CA LYS A 45 18.47 7.74 -9.24
C LYS A 45 17.57 7.68 -10.46
N ASP A 46 16.80 6.60 -10.59
CA ASP A 46 15.94 6.33 -11.75
C ASP A 46 14.68 7.22 -11.77
N MET A 47 14.24 7.69 -10.61
CA MET A 47 13.06 8.54 -10.47
C MET A 47 13.20 9.47 -9.27
N VAL A 48 12.88 10.74 -9.45
CA VAL A 48 13.19 11.77 -8.45
C VAL A 48 11.99 12.09 -7.56
N PHE A 49 12.02 11.59 -6.32
CA PHE A 49 10.88 11.70 -5.42
C PHE A 49 10.77 13.04 -4.64
N HIS A 50 11.86 13.68 -4.23
CA HIS A 50 11.81 14.91 -3.42
C HIS A 50 10.78 14.88 -2.26
N ILE A 51 10.59 13.73 -1.61
CA ILE A 51 9.68 13.56 -0.47
C ILE A 51 10.26 14.33 0.71
N LYS A 52 9.61 15.42 1.10
CA LYS A 52 10.03 16.26 2.25
C LYS A 52 9.48 15.74 3.57
N GLU A 53 8.28 15.16 3.55
CA GLU A 53 7.60 14.65 4.73
C GLU A 53 7.39 13.15 4.57
N LYS A 54 8.00 12.34 5.45
CA LYS A 54 7.91 10.87 5.38
C LYS A 54 6.47 10.36 5.45
N ARG A 55 5.61 11.07 6.17
CA ARG A 55 4.17 10.80 6.25
C ARG A 55 3.46 10.79 4.90
N SER A 56 3.94 11.57 3.92
CA SER A 56 3.36 11.64 2.57
C SER A 56 3.34 10.28 1.86
N VAL A 57 4.29 9.40 2.15
CA VAL A 57 4.34 8.03 1.60
C VAL A 57 3.15 7.21 2.07
N ARG A 58 2.87 7.26 3.38
CA ARG A 58 1.73 6.55 3.98
C ARG A 58 0.39 7.14 3.53
N ASP A 59 0.30 8.46 3.46
CA ASP A 59 -0.92 9.13 2.98
C ASP A 59 -1.19 8.79 1.50
N ARG A 60 -0.12 8.66 0.69
CA ARG A 60 -0.24 8.22 -0.71
C ARG A 60 -0.76 6.78 -0.79
N TRP A 61 -0.22 5.85 -0.01
CA TRP A 61 -0.75 4.48 0.05
C TRP A 61 -2.25 4.45 0.39
N ILE A 62 -2.67 5.19 1.42
CA ILE A 62 -4.08 5.24 1.84
C ILE A 62 -4.96 5.76 0.69
N LEU A 63 -4.50 6.80 -0.02
CA LEU A 63 -5.21 7.36 -1.16
C LEU A 63 -5.37 6.32 -2.29
N LEU A 64 -4.30 5.63 -2.65
CA LEU A 64 -4.29 4.63 -3.73
C LEU A 64 -5.26 3.49 -3.43
N LYS A 65 -5.16 2.91 -2.24
CA LYS A 65 -6.06 1.83 -1.79
C LYS A 65 -7.53 2.26 -1.80
N ASN A 66 -7.83 3.45 -1.27
CA ASN A 66 -9.21 3.95 -1.22
C ASN A 66 -9.77 4.23 -2.62
N LYS A 67 -8.92 4.73 -3.54
CA LYS A 67 -9.32 5.01 -4.91
C LYS A 67 -9.68 3.72 -5.66
N LEU A 68 -8.84 2.69 -5.58
CA LEU A 68 -9.13 1.40 -6.23
C LEU A 68 -10.42 0.77 -5.70
N LYS A 69 -10.58 0.75 -4.36
CA LYS A 69 -11.81 0.25 -3.72
C LYS A 69 -13.06 1.03 -4.15
N LYS A 70 -12.94 2.34 -4.34
CA LYS A 70 -14.05 3.18 -4.79
C LYS A 70 -14.39 2.88 -6.25
N ASN A 71 -13.40 2.81 -7.12
CA ASN A 71 -13.58 2.52 -8.55
C ASN A 71 -14.27 1.17 -8.77
N ARG A 72 -13.78 0.10 -8.14
CA ARG A 72 -14.41 -1.24 -8.24
C ARG A 72 -15.89 -1.23 -7.84
N ARG A 73 -16.24 -0.53 -6.75
CA ARG A 73 -17.64 -0.40 -6.32
C ARG A 73 -18.51 0.35 -7.31
N GLU A 74 -17.97 1.38 -7.95
CA GLU A 74 -18.70 2.16 -8.95
C GLU A 74 -18.88 1.35 -10.25
N GLU A 75 -17.88 0.58 -10.65
CA GLU A 75 -17.95 -0.34 -11.79
C GLU A 75 -18.96 -1.46 -11.55
N GLU A 76 -18.88 -2.16 -10.41
CA GLU A 76 -19.85 -3.18 -10.01
C GLU A 76 -21.29 -2.63 -9.99
N ALA A 77 -21.48 -1.41 -9.49
CA ALA A 77 -22.79 -0.78 -9.44
C ALA A 77 -23.33 -0.38 -10.84
N ALA A 78 -22.44 -0.04 -11.78
CA ALA A 78 -22.82 0.45 -13.11
C ALA A 78 -22.98 -0.67 -14.14
N SER A 79 -22.10 -1.67 -14.16
CA SER A 79 -22.09 -2.75 -15.14
C SER A 79 -22.67 -4.07 -14.60
N GLY A 80 -22.65 -4.27 -13.29
CA GLY A 80 -22.95 -5.56 -12.65
C GLY A 80 -21.89 -6.64 -12.91
N ILE A 81 -20.74 -6.29 -13.50
CA ILE A 81 -19.68 -7.20 -13.94
C ILE A 81 -18.31 -6.61 -13.55
N GLU A 82 -17.45 -7.43 -12.95
CA GLU A 82 -16.07 -7.08 -12.66
C GLU A 82 -15.25 -6.95 -13.96
N VAL A 83 -14.49 -5.87 -14.12
CA VAL A 83 -13.62 -5.65 -15.28
C VAL A 83 -12.34 -6.46 -15.12
N ASP A 84 -12.05 -7.34 -16.08
CA ASP A 84 -10.95 -8.33 -16.03
C ASP A 84 -9.56 -7.75 -16.38
N GLU A 85 -9.50 -6.52 -16.91
CA GLU A 85 -8.23 -5.87 -17.27
C GLU A 85 -7.65 -5.09 -16.09
N GLN A 86 -6.97 -5.78 -15.18
CA GLN A 86 -6.20 -5.13 -14.13
C GLN A 86 -4.84 -4.69 -14.63
N ASP A 87 -4.51 -3.42 -14.44
CA ASP A 87 -3.15 -2.95 -14.69
C ASP A 87 -2.20 -3.33 -13.54
N GLU A 88 -0.89 -3.24 -13.78
CA GLU A 88 0.11 -3.60 -12.76
C GLU A 88 -0.12 -2.88 -11.43
N LYS A 89 -0.52 -1.62 -11.48
CA LYS A 89 -0.70 -0.81 -10.28
C LYS A 89 -1.86 -1.36 -9.44
N ASP A 90 -2.95 -1.78 -10.08
CA ASP A 90 -4.12 -2.34 -9.41
C ASP A 90 -3.78 -3.69 -8.75
N ILE A 91 -3.04 -4.56 -9.46
CA ILE A 91 -2.54 -5.83 -8.93
C ILE A 91 -1.71 -5.61 -7.66
N LEU A 92 -0.76 -4.67 -7.71
CA LEU A 92 0.11 -4.36 -6.57
C LEU A 92 -0.67 -3.81 -5.38
N ILE A 93 -1.69 -2.97 -5.61
CA ILE A 93 -2.54 -2.42 -4.53
C ILE A 93 -3.33 -3.54 -3.87
N GLU A 94 -3.84 -4.51 -4.63
CA GLU A 94 -4.60 -5.64 -4.11
C GLU A 94 -3.74 -6.57 -3.30
N GLU A 95 -2.59 -6.98 -3.83
CA GLU A 95 -1.64 -7.83 -3.10
C GLU A 95 -1.25 -7.20 -1.74
N LEU A 96 -0.90 -5.92 -1.74
CA LEU A 96 -0.56 -5.19 -0.52
C LEU A 96 -1.77 -5.04 0.43
N THR A 97 -2.98 -4.90 -0.11
CA THR A 97 -4.20 -4.84 0.70
C THR A 97 -4.45 -6.19 1.38
N ASP A 98 -4.31 -7.30 0.65
CA ASP A 98 -4.50 -8.65 1.17
C ASP A 98 -3.46 -9.00 2.23
N GLN A 99 -2.19 -8.60 2.04
CA GLN A 99 -1.16 -8.73 3.07
C GLN A 99 -1.50 -7.93 4.34
N GLU A 100 -2.05 -6.72 4.18
CA GLU A 100 -2.46 -5.88 5.31
C GLU A 100 -3.63 -6.50 6.09
N GLU A 101 -4.62 -7.09 5.42
CA GLU A 101 -5.76 -7.75 6.07
C GLU A 101 -5.37 -9.09 6.72
N THR A 102 -4.61 -9.94 6.02
CA THR A 102 -4.11 -11.24 6.55
C THR A 102 -3.32 -11.05 7.85
N THR A 103 -2.50 -9.99 7.92
CA THR A 103 -1.75 -9.66 9.13
C THR A 103 -2.66 -9.19 10.27
N LYS A 104 -3.79 -8.52 9.98
CA LYS A 104 -4.76 -8.17 11.02
C LYS A 104 -5.47 -9.42 11.56
N GLU A 105 -5.86 -10.34 10.70
CA GLU A 105 -6.61 -11.55 11.07
C GLU A 105 -5.76 -12.53 11.91
N SER A 106 -4.50 -12.72 11.53
CA SER A 106 -3.56 -13.56 12.28
C SER A 106 -3.27 -13.03 13.69
N ILE A 107 -3.24 -11.70 13.88
CA ILE A 107 -3.07 -11.08 15.19
C ILE A 107 -4.36 -11.14 16.01
N GLY A 108 -5.52 -10.85 15.38
CA GLY A 108 -6.81 -10.95 16.04
C GLY A 108 -7.15 -12.37 16.52
N SER A 109 -6.70 -13.39 15.79
CA SER A 109 -6.84 -14.80 16.19
C SER A 109 -5.98 -15.16 17.41
N LYS A 110 -4.76 -14.59 17.53
CA LYS A 110 -3.88 -14.80 18.69
C LYS A 110 -4.41 -14.12 19.96
N GLU A 111 -4.97 -12.92 19.84
CA GLU A 111 -5.54 -12.19 21.00
C GLU A 111 -6.82 -12.84 21.57
N LYS A 112 -7.52 -13.69 20.79
CA LYS A 112 -8.71 -14.43 21.26
C LYS A 112 -8.42 -15.81 21.86
N ALA A 113 -7.26 -16.39 21.60
CA ALA A 113 -6.88 -17.69 22.15
C ALA A 113 -6.31 -17.59 23.58
N ASP A 114 -5.94 -16.37 24.02
CA ASP A 114 -5.30 -16.11 25.31
C ASP A 114 -6.30 -15.57 26.37
N LYS A 115 -7.61 -15.71 26.15
CA LYS A 115 -8.65 -15.19 27.05
C LYS A 115 -9.70 -16.23 27.43
#